data_AF-A0A833JTB3-F1
#
_entry.id   AF-A0A833JTB3-F1
#
_cell.length_a   1.000
_cell.length_b   1.000
_cell.length_c   1.000
_cell.angle_alpha   90.00
_cell.angle_beta   90.00
_cell.angle_gamma   90.00
#
_symmetry.space_group_name_H-M   'P 1'
#
loop_
_entity.id
_entity.type
_entity.pdbx_description
1 polymer ?
#
loop_
_entity_poly.entity_id
_entity_poly.type
_entity_poly.pdbx_seq_one_letter_code
_entity_poly.pdbx_strand_id
1 'polypeptide(L)'
;MSVYATDFSEYTVGAQPSDWTLRFAADFSWQVQADATGTGGKILKAIAGAANSRNGLSWDVVDGDPDVVDAQVFYRIRYPSGPANGSSELLAMTRGKGTTSATAYRHGRRDDEFLLSRYLNGNYTGFGNTFSSAPRDVWLNVLVTVRGTTHTVKSWPDGDPEPGTPQLTETNSDITLEGWVGLFKFLAGEVDIDYVGVGTGLDDAPRPGSGGVLLTNPAGLADGETDYTGSVGVDVDNGTLYHVVTTSVTKPTRTQIQSGQDDNGVAAPASGSQTVSSAGTKQVSGTGLFGGTTYYIHYQHSAAEGESLVVTSAGFTTAAPPPPTVAVPVNLTATQVTSTSALLGWEKG
;
A
#
# COMPACT_ATOMS: atom_id res chain seq x y z
N MET A 1 0.23 -2.72 -9.50
CA MET A 1 0.55 -2.07 -8.22
C MET A 1 -0.57 -1.10 -7.94
N SER A 2 -1.49 -1.48 -7.07
CA SER A 2 -2.65 -0.69 -6.69
C SER A 2 -3.09 -1.05 -5.27
N VAL A 3 -3.76 -0.10 -4.63
CA VAL A 3 -4.33 -0.26 -3.29
C VAL A 3 -5.82 0.05 -3.33
N TYR A 4 -6.59 -0.76 -2.63
CA TYR A 4 -8.05 -0.71 -2.57
C TYR A 4 -8.50 -0.75 -1.12
N ALA A 5 -9.53 0.01 -0.77
CA ALA A 5 -10.03 0.12 0.59
C ALA A 5 -11.54 0.41 0.63
N THR A 6 -12.23 -0.18 1.60
CA THR A 6 -13.64 0.12 1.91
C THR A 6 -13.85 0.00 3.42
N ASP A 7 -14.57 0.98 3.99
CA ASP A 7 -15.17 0.93 5.34
C ASP A 7 -16.69 0.69 5.28
N PHE A 8 -17.19 0.38 4.07
CA PHE A 8 -18.57 0.12 3.71
C PHE A 8 -19.54 1.31 3.87
N SER A 9 -19.04 2.51 4.20
CA SER A 9 -19.85 3.72 4.36
C SER A 9 -20.57 4.12 3.07
N GLU A 10 -20.02 3.77 1.91
CA GLU A 10 -20.54 4.01 0.57
C GLU A 10 -21.74 3.12 0.19
N TYR A 11 -21.92 1.97 0.86
CA TYR A 11 -22.93 0.99 0.46
C TYR A 11 -24.27 1.18 1.16
N THR A 12 -25.31 0.61 0.54
CA THR A 12 -26.69 0.66 1.03
C THR A 12 -26.89 -0.37 2.15
N VAL A 13 -27.40 0.09 3.30
CA VAL A 13 -27.75 -0.78 4.43
C VAL A 13 -28.83 -1.79 4.02
N GLY A 14 -28.68 -3.04 4.46
CA GLY A 14 -29.56 -4.16 4.16
C GLY A 14 -29.30 -4.86 2.83
N ALA A 15 -28.30 -4.40 2.06
CA ALA A 15 -27.91 -4.98 0.78
C ALA A 15 -26.46 -5.49 0.81
N GLN A 16 -26.16 -6.42 -0.09
CA GLN A 16 -24.76 -6.75 -0.43
C GLN A 16 -24.12 -5.53 -1.11
N PRO A 17 -22.82 -5.25 -0.85
CA PRO A 17 -22.05 -4.29 -1.64
C PRO A 17 -22.20 -4.53 -3.15
N SER A 18 -22.47 -3.48 -3.92
CA SER A 18 -22.91 -3.59 -5.32
C SER A 18 -21.81 -3.96 -6.32
N ASP A 19 -20.55 -3.78 -5.94
CA ASP A 19 -19.33 -4.09 -6.70
C ASP A 19 -18.60 -5.31 -6.09
N TRP A 20 -19.32 -6.16 -5.37
CA TRP A 20 -18.81 -7.42 -4.87
C TRP A 20 -19.61 -8.57 -5.47
N THR A 21 -18.91 -9.56 -6.01
CA THR A 21 -19.52 -10.75 -6.60
C THR A 21 -19.61 -11.88 -5.59
N LEU A 22 -20.82 -12.41 -5.41
CA LEU A 22 -21.04 -13.61 -4.60
C LEU A 22 -20.43 -14.84 -5.30
N ARG A 23 -19.59 -15.58 -4.58
CA ARG A 23 -18.93 -16.81 -5.02
C ARG A 23 -19.46 -17.99 -4.20
N PHE A 24 -19.65 -19.13 -4.87
CA PHE A 24 -20.10 -20.39 -4.23
C PHE A 24 -21.46 -20.29 -3.50
N ALA A 25 -22.32 -19.34 -3.90
CA ALA A 25 -23.58 -18.95 -3.24
C ALA A 25 -24.34 -20.13 -2.62
N ALA A 26 -24.38 -20.13 -1.28
CA ALA A 26 -25.17 -21.05 -0.45
C ALA A 26 -25.97 -20.24 0.59
N ASP A 27 -26.54 -20.89 1.60
CA ASP A 27 -27.55 -20.42 2.58
C ASP A 27 -27.15 -19.23 3.50
N PHE A 28 -26.25 -18.35 3.07
CA PHE A 28 -25.82 -17.15 3.79
C PHE A 28 -26.06 -15.89 2.97
N SER A 29 -26.17 -14.75 3.65
CA SER A 29 -26.19 -13.44 3.02
C SER A 29 -25.09 -12.53 3.57
N TRP A 30 -24.50 -11.74 2.68
CA TRP A 30 -23.63 -10.63 3.04
C TRP A 30 -24.46 -9.36 2.97
N GLN A 31 -24.55 -8.63 4.07
CA GLN A 31 -25.35 -7.40 4.12
C GLN A 31 -24.60 -6.31 4.85
N VAL A 32 -24.61 -5.12 4.28
CA VAL A 32 -24.13 -3.92 4.97
C VAL A 32 -25.12 -3.60 6.09
N GLN A 33 -24.65 -3.37 7.31
CA GLN A 33 -25.45 -3.00 8.46
C GLN A 33 -24.91 -1.73 9.10
N ALA A 34 -25.78 -0.96 9.75
CA ALA A 34 -25.34 0.16 10.57
C ALA A 34 -24.73 -0.39 11.86
N ASP A 35 -23.53 0.09 12.21
CA ASP A 35 -22.87 -0.21 13.47
C ASP A 35 -21.96 0.97 13.83
N ALA A 36 -22.30 1.67 14.90
CA ALA A 36 -21.57 2.86 15.35
C ALA A 36 -20.15 2.56 15.85
N THR A 37 -19.79 1.29 16.07
CA THR A 37 -18.45 0.86 16.46
C THR A 37 -17.53 0.56 15.26
N GLY A 38 -18.08 0.57 14.05
CA GLY A 38 -17.30 0.52 12.81
C GLY A 38 -16.73 1.89 12.42
N THR A 39 -15.57 1.91 11.76
CA THR A 39 -14.87 3.12 11.30
C THR A 39 -15.76 4.03 10.44
N GLY A 40 -16.57 3.45 9.55
CA GLY A 40 -17.51 4.18 8.67
C GLY A 40 -18.93 4.33 9.22
N GLY A 41 -19.18 3.92 10.48
CA GLY A 41 -20.54 3.80 11.04
C GLY A 41 -21.37 2.67 10.41
N LYS A 42 -20.76 1.86 9.55
CA LYS A 42 -21.34 0.68 8.91
C LYS A 42 -20.33 -0.47 8.97
N ILE A 43 -20.85 -1.68 8.82
CA ILE A 43 -20.08 -2.92 8.71
C ILE A 43 -20.66 -3.75 7.58
N LEU A 44 -19.85 -4.60 6.96
CA LEU A 44 -20.33 -5.77 6.23
C LEU A 44 -20.56 -6.91 7.22
N LYS A 45 -21.80 -7.37 7.33
CA LYS A 45 -22.16 -8.51 8.15
C LYS A 45 -22.28 -9.77 7.31
N ALA A 46 -21.53 -10.80 7.69
CA ALA A 46 -21.72 -12.15 7.19
C ALA A 46 -22.82 -12.81 8.05
N ILE A 47 -24.07 -12.69 7.63
CA ILE A 47 -25.23 -13.20 8.38
C ILE A 47 -25.19 -14.73 8.40
N ALA A 48 -25.57 -15.30 9.56
CA ALA A 48 -25.55 -16.74 9.78
C ALA A 48 -26.43 -17.50 8.79
N GLY A 49 -25.97 -18.70 8.42
CA GLY A 49 -26.71 -19.62 7.58
C GLY A 49 -27.37 -20.75 8.38
N ALA A 50 -28.21 -21.54 7.71
CA ALA A 50 -28.85 -22.70 8.33
C ALA A 50 -27.89 -23.90 8.53
N ALA A 51 -26.81 -23.96 7.74
CA ALA A 51 -25.83 -25.04 7.78
C ALA A 51 -24.44 -24.56 7.32
N ASN A 52 -23.41 -25.36 7.63
CA ASN A 52 -22.07 -25.13 7.11
C ASN A 52 -22.05 -25.33 5.59
N SER A 53 -21.68 -24.29 4.85
CA SER A 53 -21.58 -24.36 3.40
C SER A 53 -20.58 -23.33 2.89
N ARG A 54 -19.98 -23.58 1.71
CA ARG A 54 -18.98 -22.66 1.15
C ARG A 54 -19.68 -21.37 0.75
N ASN A 55 -19.14 -20.24 1.19
CA ASN A 55 -19.64 -18.93 0.78
C ASN A 55 -18.47 -17.96 0.65
N GLY A 56 -18.25 -17.47 -0.57
CA GLY A 56 -17.21 -16.50 -0.88
C GLY A 56 -17.82 -15.20 -1.39
N LEU A 57 -17.07 -14.11 -1.26
CA LEU A 57 -17.44 -12.81 -1.78
C LEU A 57 -16.16 -12.19 -2.34
N SER A 58 -16.07 -12.04 -3.67
CA SER A 58 -14.92 -11.39 -4.30
C SER A 58 -15.20 -9.92 -4.56
N TRP A 59 -14.15 -9.11 -4.60
CA TRP A 59 -14.28 -7.68 -4.79
C TRP A 59 -13.94 -7.33 -6.23
N ASP A 60 -14.93 -6.87 -7.00
CA ASP A 60 -14.84 -6.79 -8.46
C ASP A 60 -13.75 -5.81 -8.91
N VAL A 61 -13.51 -4.75 -8.13
CA VAL A 61 -12.46 -3.75 -8.42
C VAL A 61 -11.04 -4.33 -8.30
N VAL A 62 -10.85 -5.33 -7.44
CA VAL A 62 -9.56 -6.00 -7.21
C VAL A 62 -9.40 -7.16 -8.20
N ASP A 63 -10.48 -7.86 -8.53
CA ASP A 63 -10.47 -9.02 -9.44
C ASP A 63 -9.93 -8.66 -10.84
N GLY A 64 -9.99 -7.39 -11.24
CA GLY A 64 -9.46 -6.88 -12.50
C GLY A 64 -7.99 -6.45 -12.48
N ASP A 65 -7.31 -6.51 -11.33
CA ASP A 65 -5.91 -6.08 -11.21
C ASP A 65 -4.94 -7.17 -11.74
N PRO A 66 -4.08 -6.87 -12.74
CA PRO A 66 -3.14 -7.85 -13.31
C PRO A 66 -2.07 -8.33 -12.30
N ASP A 67 -1.84 -7.59 -11.23
CA ASP A 67 -0.82 -7.90 -10.22
C ASP A 67 -1.40 -8.57 -8.96
N VAL A 68 -2.65 -9.03 -9.02
CA VAL A 68 -3.38 -9.65 -7.89
C VAL A 68 -2.78 -10.99 -7.41
N VAL A 69 -1.89 -11.59 -8.21
CA VAL A 69 -1.18 -12.82 -7.84
C VAL A 69 -0.40 -12.67 -6.54
N ASP A 70 0.13 -11.47 -6.28
CA ASP A 70 0.82 -11.11 -5.05
C ASP A 70 0.00 -10.06 -4.30
N ALA A 71 -0.81 -10.51 -3.35
CA ALA A 71 -1.74 -9.67 -2.62
C ALA A 71 -1.44 -9.67 -1.12
N GLN A 72 -1.52 -8.50 -0.52
CA GLN A 72 -1.73 -8.32 0.91
C GLN A 72 -3.20 -7.96 1.12
N VAL A 73 -3.87 -8.63 2.05
CA VAL A 73 -5.28 -8.41 2.39
C VAL A 73 -5.34 -8.09 3.88
N PHE A 74 -5.85 -6.92 4.20
CA PHE A 74 -6.16 -6.49 5.54
C PHE A 74 -7.67 -6.53 5.75
N TYR A 75 -8.10 -6.95 6.94
CA TYR A 75 -9.49 -6.77 7.36
C TYR A 75 -9.61 -6.60 8.89
N ARG A 76 -10.56 -5.76 9.30
CA ARG A 76 -10.92 -5.56 10.72
C ARG A 76 -12.23 -6.28 11.00
N ILE A 77 -12.21 -7.24 11.93
CA ILE A 77 -13.32 -8.17 12.20
C ILE A 77 -13.68 -8.27 13.67
N ARG A 78 -14.93 -8.59 13.94
CA ARG A 78 -15.41 -8.93 15.29
C ARG A 78 -16.33 -10.14 15.22
N TYR A 79 -16.16 -11.06 16.17
CA TYR A 79 -17.02 -12.24 16.30
C TYR A 79 -17.98 -11.99 17.47
N PRO A 80 -19.28 -11.76 17.22
CA PRO A 80 -20.24 -11.50 18.30
C PRO A 80 -20.43 -12.72 19.23
N SER A 81 -20.73 -12.48 20.51
CA SER A 81 -21.00 -13.53 21.52
C SER A 81 -22.48 -13.97 21.61
N GLY A 82 -23.41 -13.27 20.96
CA GLY A 82 -24.84 -13.64 20.89
C GLY A 82 -25.14 -14.63 19.75
N PRO A 83 -26.15 -15.52 19.88
CA PRO A 83 -26.21 -16.74 19.09
C PRO A 83 -26.76 -16.51 17.68
N ALA A 84 -25.99 -16.95 16.69
CA ALA A 84 -26.53 -17.73 15.60
C ALA A 84 -25.52 -18.84 15.25
N ASN A 85 -25.95 -20.09 15.46
CA ASN A 85 -25.37 -21.33 14.93
C ASN A 85 -23.84 -21.56 15.07
N GLY A 86 -23.35 -21.71 16.30
CA GLY A 86 -22.10 -22.43 16.56
C GLY A 86 -20.83 -21.68 16.15
N SER A 87 -19.87 -22.42 15.57
CA SER A 87 -18.56 -21.90 15.22
C SER A 87 -18.60 -20.79 14.15
N SER A 88 -17.72 -19.81 14.26
CA SER A 88 -17.58 -18.70 13.30
C SER A 88 -16.27 -18.79 12.53
N GLU A 89 -16.25 -18.37 11.27
CA GLU A 89 -15.04 -18.31 10.45
C GLU A 89 -15.09 -17.12 9.50
N LEU A 90 -13.96 -16.45 9.31
CA LEU A 90 -13.72 -15.55 8.21
C LEU A 90 -12.27 -15.67 7.77
N LEU A 91 -12.11 -15.96 6.48
CA LEU A 91 -10.83 -16.10 5.82
C LEU A 91 -10.75 -15.12 4.65
N ALA A 92 -9.61 -14.47 4.45
CA ALA A 92 -9.28 -13.92 3.14
C ALA A 92 -9.04 -15.05 2.15
N MET A 93 -9.60 -14.91 0.96
CA MET A 93 -9.34 -15.76 -0.20
C MET A 93 -8.42 -15.03 -1.18
N THR A 94 -7.34 -15.69 -1.58
CA THR A 94 -6.43 -15.20 -2.62
C THR A 94 -6.20 -16.24 -3.70
N ARG A 95 -5.96 -15.76 -4.94
CA ARG A 95 -5.86 -16.58 -6.15
C ARG A 95 -7.09 -17.47 -6.34
N GLY A 96 -8.26 -16.92 -6.03
CA GLY A 96 -9.53 -17.63 -6.07
C GLY A 96 -9.96 -17.95 -7.50
N LYS A 97 -10.50 -19.17 -7.71
CA LYS A 97 -11.07 -19.65 -8.97
C LYS A 97 -12.25 -20.58 -8.75
N GLY A 98 -13.02 -20.71 -9.83
CA GLY A 98 -14.14 -21.65 -9.95
C GLY A 98 -15.46 -21.06 -9.44
N THR A 99 -16.55 -21.72 -9.84
CA THR A 99 -17.92 -21.34 -9.49
C THR A 99 -18.60 -22.38 -8.58
N THR A 100 -18.24 -23.65 -8.73
CA THR A 100 -18.76 -24.80 -7.96
C THR A 100 -17.67 -25.54 -7.17
N SER A 101 -16.46 -25.60 -7.73
CA SER A 101 -15.27 -26.14 -7.08
C SER A 101 -14.28 -25.01 -6.82
N ALA A 102 -14.02 -24.75 -5.54
CA ALA A 102 -13.08 -23.73 -5.14
C ALA A 102 -11.63 -24.17 -5.41
N THR A 103 -10.84 -23.29 -6.01
CA THR A 103 -9.37 -23.32 -5.94
C THR A 103 -8.93 -21.97 -5.43
N ALA A 104 -8.33 -21.91 -4.25
CA ALA A 104 -7.83 -20.68 -3.64
C ALA A 104 -6.98 -20.99 -2.42
N TYR A 105 -6.10 -20.08 -2.05
CA TYR A 105 -5.60 -20.04 -0.68
C TYR A 105 -6.63 -19.36 0.23
N ARG A 106 -6.68 -19.80 1.49
CA ARG A 106 -7.60 -19.26 2.49
C ARG A 106 -6.91 -19.12 3.84
N HIS A 107 -6.90 -17.90 4.36
CA HIS A 107 -6.15 -17.55 5.56
C HIS A 107 -7.01 -16.66 6.45
N GLY A 108 -7.01 -16.92 7.75
CA GLY A 108 -7.80 -16.10 8.67
C GLY A 108 -8.19 -16.85 9.92
N ARG A 109 -9.29 -16.40 10.54
CA ARG A 109 -9.72 -16.86 11.86
C ARG A 109 -10.84 -17.89 11.74
N ARG A 110 -10.72 -18.97 12.48
CA ARG A 110 -11.79 -19.94 12.75
C ARG A 110 -11.92 -20.07 14.27
N ASP A 111 -13.07 -19.69 14.80
CA ASP A 111 -13.32 -19.59 16.23
C ASP A 111 -12.21 -18.82 16.97
N ASP A 112 -11.44 -19.50 17.78
CA ASP A 112 -10.39 -18.95 18.62
C ASP A 112 -8.98 -19.12 18.02
N GLU A 113 -8.85 -19.66 16.81
CA GLU A 113 -7.57 -19.92 16.16
C GLU A 113 -7.46 -19.26 14.78
N PHE A 114 -6.24 -18.86 14.42
CA PHE A 114 -5.89 -18.52 13.04
C PHE A 114 -5.30 -19.73 12.33
N LEU A 115 -5.62 -19.89 11.05
CA LEU A 115 -5.14 -21.00 10.23
C LEU A 115 -4.74 -20.54 8.82
N LEU A 116 -3.82 -21.31 8.23
CA LEU A 116 -3.48 -21.24 6.81
C LEU A 116 -3.94 -22.53 6.11
N SER A 117 -4.61 -22.39 4.97
CA SER A 117 -5.13 -23.52 4.21
C SER A 117 -5.28 -23.22 2.72
N ARG A 118 -5.60 -24.24 1.93
CA ARG A 118 -6.12 -24.05 0.57
C ARG A 118 -7.31 -24.95 0.26
N TYR A 119 -8.00 -24.56 -0.81
CA TYR A 119 -8.75 -25.49 -1.65
C TYR A 119 -8.00 -25.70 -2.96
N LEU A 120 -7.93 -26.96 -3.41
CA LEU A 120 -7.48 -27.31 -4.75
C LEU A 120 -8.54 -28.19 -5.41
N ASN A 121 -9.25 -27.65 -6.40
CA ASN A 121 -10.35 -28.31 -7.09
C ASN A 121 -11.42 -28.85 -6.11
N GLY A 122 -11.76 -28.07 -5.09
CA GLY A 122 -12.72 -28.42 -4.05
C GLY A 122 -12.17 -29.23 -2.88
N ASN A 123 -10.93 -29.72 -2.95
CA ASN A 123 -10.31 -30.49 -1.86
C ASN A 123 -9.62 -29.57 -0.86
N TYR A 124 -10.00 -29.68 0.42
CA TYR A 124 -9.40 -28.89 1.50
C TYR A 124 -8.04 -29.47 1.93
N THR A 125 -7.09 -28.59 2.22
CA THR A 125 -5.85 -28.95 2.93
C THR A 125 -5.46 -27.82 3.86
N GLY A 126 -5.32 -28.11 5.16
CA GLY A 126 -4.72 -27.18 6.13
C GLY A 126 -3.21 -27.37 6.19
N PHE A 127 -2.47 -26.32 6.51
CA PHE A 127 -0.99 -26.36 6.58
C PHE A 127 -0.46 -26.70 7.98
N GLY A 128 -1.34 -26.88 8.98
CA GLY A 128 -1.02 -27.52 10.26
C GLY A 128 -0.63 -26.56 11.39
N ASN A 129 -0.15 -25.35 11.09
CA ASN A 129 0.15 -24.34 12.10
C ASN A 129 -1.06 -23.45 12.39
N THR A 130 -1.36 -23.28 13.68
CA THR A 130 -2.36 -22.33 14.19
C THR A 130 -1.78 -21.50 15.33
N PHE A 131 -2.41 -20.36 15.61
CA PHE A 131 -2.15 -19.61 16.84
C PHE A 131 -3.45 -19.05 17.40
N SER A 132 -3.49 -18.88 18.72
CA SER A 132 -4.65 -18.39 19.45
C SER A 132 -4.94 -16.92 19.13
N SER A 133 -6.23 -16.59 19.06
CA SER A 133 -6.74 -15.25 18.79
C SER A 133 -7.31 -14.59 20.05
N ALA A 134 -7.52 -13.28 19.98
CA ALA A 134 -8.23 -12.55 21.03
C ALA A 134 -9.67 -13.05 21.21
N PRO A 135 -10.31 -12.83 22.37
CA PRO A 135 -11.67 -13.30 22.62
C PRO A 135 -12.72 -12.72 21.64
N ARG A 136 -13.92 -13.28 21.71
CA ARG A 136 -15.11 -12.75 21.02
C ARG A 136 -15.45 -11.34 21.51
N ASP A 137 -16.27 -10.63 20.74
CA ASP A 137 -16.67 -9.23 20.92
C ASP A 137 -15.54 -8.19 20.92
N VAL A 138 -14.33 -8.59 20.54
CA VAL A 138 -13.19 -7.70 20.35
C VAL A 138 -12.97 -7.48 18.86
N TRP A 139 -12.83 -6.21 18.46
CA TRP A 139 -12.35 -5.88 17.11
C TRP A 139 -10.91 -6.35 16.97
N LEU A 140 -10.65 -7.08 15.89
CA LEU A 140 -9.38 -7.70 15.57
C LEU A 140 -8.94 -7.24 14.20
N ASN A 141 -7.71 -6.76 14.15
CA ASN A 141 -7.01 -6.48 12.92
C ASN A 141 -6.38 -7.77 12.41
N VAL A 142 -6.54 -8.07 11.14
CA VAL A 142 -5.96 -9.26 10.50
C VAL A 142 -5.26 -8.84 9.23
N LEU A 143 -4.01 -9.28 9.08
CA LEU A 143 -3.21 -9.08 7.87
C LEU A 143 -2.80 -10.42 7.30
N VAL A 144 -3.22 -10.68 6.07
CA VAL A 144 -2.85 -11.85 5.28
C VAL A 144 -1.95 -11.39 4.15
N THR A 145 -0.80 -12.02 3.97
CA THR A 145 0.11 -11.71 2.86
C THR A 145 0.41 -12.95 2.06
N VAL A 146 0.25 -12.86 0.73
CA VAL A 146 0.68 -13.89 -0.23
C VAL A 146 1.64 -13.24 -1.22
N ARG A 147 2.90 -13.67 -1.19
CA ARG A 147 3.97 -13.18 -2.08
C ARG A 147 4.73 -14.37 -2.66
N GLY A 148 4.62 -14.58 -3.96
CA GLY A 148 5.15 -15.76 -4.63
C GLY A 148 4.57 -17.04 -4.04
N THR A 149 5.40 -17.76 -3.28
CA THR A 149 5.03 -19.00 -2.57
C THR A 149 4.97 -18.85 -1.06
N THR A 150 5.17 -17.63 -0.53
CA THR A 150 5.21 -17.36 0.91
C THR A 150 3.88 -16.78 1.36
N HIS A 151 3.34 -17.36 2.43
CA HIS A 151 2.02 -17.06 2.98
C HIS A 151 2.20 -16.68 4.44
N THR A 152 1.69 -15.53 4.86
CA THR A 152 1.80 -15.11 6.26
C THR A 152 0.50 -14.58 6.82
N VAL A 153 0.34 -14.71 8.13
CA VAL A 153 -0.76 -14.09 8.90
C VAL A 153 -0.20 -13.34 10.10
N LYS A 154 -0.74 -12.15 10.32
CA LYS A 154 -0.67 -11.42 11.58
C LYS A 154 -2.07 -11.12 12.06
N SER A 155 -2.26 -11.06 13.37
CA SER A 155 -3.47 -10.52 13.97
C SER A 155 -3.17 -9.85 15.30
N TRP A 156 -3.91 -8.80 15.60
CA TRP A 156 -3.80 -8.09 16.87
C TRP A 156 -5.14 -7.44 17.23
N PRO A 157 -5.46 -7.31 18.53
CA PRO A 157 -6.62 -6.55 18.97
C PRO A 157 -6.59 -5.11 18.45
N ASP A 158 -7.76 -4.53 18.28
CA ASP A 158 -7.87 -3.12 17.95
C ASP A 158 -7.32 -2.24 19.08
N GLY A 159 -6.54 -1.21 18.71
CA GLY A 159 -5.79 -0.38 19.66
C GLY A 159 -4.40 -0.90 20.02
N ASP A 160 -4.10 -2.18 19.77
CA ASP A 160 -2.75 -2.72 19.93
C ASP A 160 -1.88 -2.45 18.68
N PRO A 161 -0.54 -2.38 18.81
CA PRO A 161 0.35 -2.20 17.66
C PRO A 161 0.37 -3.45 16.77
N GLU A 162 0.51 -3.25 15.44
CA GLU A 162 0.74 -4.35 14.50
C GLU A 162 2.02 -5.12 14.88
N PRO A 163 2.00 -6.48 14.94
CA PRO A 163 3.18 -7.27 15.22
C PRO A 163 4.29 -7.05 14.18
N GLY A 164 5.52 -6.86 14.65
CA GLY A 164 6.70 -6.69 13.78
C GLY A 164 7.04 -7.94 12.94
N THR A 165 6.65 -9.13 13.41
CA THR A 165 6.87 -10.41 12.71
C THR A 165 5.56 -11.14 12.45
N PRO A 166 5.44 -11.88 11.33
CA PRO A 166 4.36 -12.84 11.14
C PRO A 166 4.20 -13.81 12.29
N GLN A 167 2.96 -14.12 12.66
CA GLN A 167 2.64 -15.15 13.66
C GLN A 167 2.46 -16.52 13.01
N LEU A 168 2.04 -16.56 11.74
CA LEU A 168 2.11 -17.75 10.88
C LEU A 168 2.90 -17.44 9.63
N THR A 169 3.69 -18.40 9.18
CA THR A 169 4.38 -18.38 7.90
C THR A 169 4.38 -19.78 7.31
N GLU A 170 3.98 -19.90 6.05
CA GLU A 170 3.98 -21.15 5.29
C GLU A 170 4.54 -20.93 3.89
N THR A 171 5.09 -21.98 3.32
CA THR A 171 5.53 -21.99 1.92
C THR A 171 4.70 -22.99 1.13
N ASN A 172 3.98 -22.53 0.09
CA ASN A 172 3.22 -23.39 -0.80
C ASN A 172 3.19 -22.83 -2.23
N SER A 173 3.28 -23.72 -3.23
CA SER A 173 3.38 -23.36 -4.65
C SER A 173 2.30 -24.01 -5.52
N ASP A 174 1.27 -24.61 -4.93
CA ASP A 174 0.30 -25.40 -5.69
C ASP A 174 -0.72 -24.54 -6.48
N ILE A 175 -0.88 -23.27 -6.10
CA ILE A 175 -1.72 -22.30 -6.83
C ILE A 175 -0.85 -21.12 -7.23
N THR A 176 -0.43 -21.06 -8.49
CA THR A 176 0.50 -20.03 -9.02
C THR A 176 -0.15 -18.99 -9.91
N LEU A 177 -1.30 -19.29 -10.50
CA LEU A 177 -1.98 -18.40 -11.43
C LEU A 177 -2.80 -17.33 -10.69
N GLU A 178 -2.94 -16.18 -11.32
CA GLU A 178 -3.86 -15.11 -10.90
C GLU A 178 -5.28 -15.62 -10.71
N GLY A 179 -6.03 -14.98 -9.83
CA GLY A 179 -7.41 -15.28 -9.54
C GLY A 179 -8.00 -14.17 -8.67
N TRP A 180 -9.28 -14.28 -8.35
CA TRP A 180 -9.97 -13.26 -7.57
C TRP A 180 -9.50 -13.19 -6.12
N VAL A 181 -9.73 -12.05 -5.49
CA VAL A 181 -9.44 -11.80 -4.06
C VAL A 181 -10.73 -11.41 -3.35
N GLY A 182 -10.88 -11.85 -2.11
CA GLY A 182 -12.03 -11.47 -1.31
C GLY A 182 -12.12 -12.19 0.02
N LEU A 183 -13.35 -12.36 0.48
CA LEU A 183 -13.67 -12.96 1.77
C LEU A 183 -14.32 -14.33 1.58
N PHE A 184 -14.16 -15.18 2.59
CA PHE A 184 -14.69 -16.53 2.58
C PHE A 184 -15.13 -16.97 3.98
N LYS A 185 -16.24 -17.72 4.02
CA LYS A 185 -16.71 -18.43 5.21
C LYS A 185 -17.25 -19.82 4.84
N PHE A 186 -17.05 -20.79 5.73
CA PHE A 186 -17.72 -22.09 5.68
C PHE A 186 -18.68 -22.32 6.85
N LEU A 187 -18.35 -21.81 8.03
CA LEU A 187 -19.08 -22.09 9.26
C LEU A 187 -20.32 -21.20 9.42
N ALA A 188 -21.34 -21.73 10.08
CA ALA A 188 -22.65 -21.11 10.18
C ALA A 188 -22.69 -19.80 10.99
N GLY A 189 -21.71 -19.57 11.88
CA GLY A 189 -21.68 -18.42 12.78
C GLY A 189 -21.48 -17.07 12.09
N GLU A 190 -21.99 -16.02 12.73
CA GLU A 190 -21.87 -14.64 12.24
C GLU A 190 -20.47 -14.08 12.43
N VAL A 191 -20.13 -13.12 11.55
CA VAL A 191 -18.93 -12.30 11.63
C VAL A 191 -19.27 -10.88 11.17
N ASP A 192 -18.83 -9.89 11.95
CA ASP A 192 -18.89 -8.48 11.58
C ASP A 192 -17.54 -8.08 10.97
N ILE A 193 -17.59 -7.36 9.85
CA ILE A 193 -16.42 -6.88 9.11
C ILE A 193 -16.55 -5.38 8.94
N ASP A 194 -15.63 -4.63 9.52
CA ASP A 194 -15.67 -3.17 9.50
C ASP A 194 -14.94 -2.58 8.30
N TYR A 195 -13.81 -3.19 7.94
CA TYR A 195 -12.92 -2.63 6.94
C TYR A 195 -12.26 -3.74 6.15
N VAL A 196 -12.04 -3.50 4.86
CA VAL A 196 -11.21 -4.35 4.01
C VAL A 196 -10.24 -3.46 3.22
N GLY A 197 -8.96 -3.81 3.28
CA GLY A 197 -7.91 -3.22 2.46
C GLY A 197 -7.22 -4.30 1.63
N VAL A 198 -6.86 -4.00 0.39
CA VAL A 198 -6.08 -4.88 -0.48
C VAL A 198 -4.95 -4.09 -1.14
N GLY A 199 -3.73 -4.62 -1.09
CA GLY A 199 -2.58 -4.14 -1.85
C GLY A 199 -2.09 -5.23 -2.81
N THR A 200 -1.94 -4.91 -4.09
CA THR A 200 -1.53 -5.82 -5.16
C THR A 200 -0.12 -5.51 -5.66
N GLY A 201 0.54 -6.46 -6.32
CA GLY A 201 1.84 -6.20 -6.96
C GLY A 201 2.95 -5.77 -6.00
N LEU A 202 2.99 -6.35 -4.81
CA LEU A 202 3.91 -6.01 -3.71
C LEU A 202 3.50 -4.80 -2.84
N ASP A 203 2.41 -4.09 -3.17
CA ASP A 203 1.91 -3.00 -2.32
C ASP A 203 1.27 -3.51 -1.02
N ASP A 204 1.37 -2.70 0.02
CA ASP A 204 0.74 -2.96 1.31
C ASP A 204 -0.75 -2.63 1.29
N ALA A 205 -1.55 -3.48 1.94
CA ALA A 205 -2.98 -3.26 2.10
C ALA A 205 -3.24 -2.03 2.98
N PRO A 206 -4.18 -1.15 2.63
CA PRO A 206 -4.65 -0.11 3.53
C PRO A 206 -5.22 -0.69 4.84
N ARG A 207 -5.11 0.05 5.94
CA ARG A 207 -5.73 -0.23 7.24
C ARG A 207 -6.81 0.83 7.55
N PRO A 208 -7.76 0.59 8.47
CA PRO A 208 -8.75 1.57 8.89
C PRO A 208 -7.99 2.66 9.66
N GLY A 209 -8.23 3.91 9.30
CA GLY A 209 -7.37 4.99 9.78
C GLY A 209 -5.95 4.96 9.19
N SER A 210 -5.65 4.13 8.18
CA SER A 210 -4.50 4.30 7.26
C SER A 210 -4.82 5.21 6.08
N GLY A 211 -5.95 5.92 6.15
CA GLY A 211 -5.95 7.36 5.86
C GLY A 211 -5.28 8.16 6.99
N GLY A 212 -4.29 7.55 7.66
CA GLY A 212 -3.50 8.13 8.73
C GLY A 212 -2.55 9.10 8.05
N VAL A 213 -2.74 10.37 8.38
CA VAL A 213 -2.24 11.49 7.63
C VAL A 213 -2.60 11.47 6.13
N LEU A 214 -3.52 12.34 5.73
CA LEU A 214 -3.71 12.71 4.35
C LEU A 214 -2.65 13.72 3.90
N LEU A 215 -1.91 13.33 2.86
CA LEU A 215 -1.11 14.26 2.08
C LEU A 215 -1.89 14.77 0.87
N THR A 216 -1.95 16.08 0.68
CA THR A 216 -2.61 16.72 -0.47
C THR A 216 -1.70 17.69 -1.20
N ASN A 217 -2.05 18.02 -2.44
CA ASN A 217 -1.43 19.07 -3.25
C ASN A 217 0.11 19.00 -3.30
N PRO A 218 0.74 17.85 -3.61
CA PRO A 218 2.19 17.76 -3.71
C PRO A 218 2.72 18.61 -4.86
N ALA A 219 3.74 19.41 -4.60
CA ALA A 219 4.37 20.30 -5.57
C ALA A 219 5.89 20.23 -5.46
N GLY A 220 6.58 20.35 -6.60
CA GLY A 220 8.03 20.40 -6.68
C GLY A 220 8.43 21.39 -7.77
N LEU A 221 9.47 22.18 -7.49
CA LEU A 221 9.98 23.23 -8.37
C LEU A 221 11.51 23.24 -8.29
N ALA A 222 12.15 23.51 -9.42
CA ALA A 222 13.58 23.84 -9.43
C ALA A 222 13.79 25.23 -8.82
N ASP A 223 14.88 25.40 -8.08
CA ASP A 223 15.33 26.68 -7.52
C ASP A 223 16.76 27.00 -7.95
N GLY A 224 17.06 26.75 -9.23
CA GLY A 224 18.40 26.92 -9.81
C GLY A 224 18.92 25.64 -10.45
N GLU A 225 20.25 25.55 -10.56
CA GLU A 225 20.95 24.43 -11.21
C GLU A 225 20.98 23.19 -10.34
N THR A 226 21.18 23.35 -9.03
CA THR A 226 21.40 22.24 -8.09
C THR A 226 20.34 22.13 -6.99
N ASP A 227 19.38 23.06 -6.97
CA ASP A 227 18.53 23.32 -5.82
C ASP A 227 17.05 23.11 -6.18
N TYR A 228 16.24 22.79 -5.16
CA TYR A 228 14.81 22.59 -5.32
C TYR A 228 14.02 23.15 -4.13
N THR A 229 12.77 23.47 -4.41
CA THR A 229 11.73 23.70 -3.40
C THR A 229 10.54 22.78 -3.68
N GLY A 230 9.75 22.50 -2.66
CA GLY A 230 8.55 21.71 -2.79
C GLY A 230 7.57 21.95 -1.65
N SER A 231 6.34 21.52 -1.84
CA SER A 231 5.32 21.64 -0.80
C SER A 231 4.33 20.49 -0.81
N VAL A 232 3.73 20.21 0.34
CA VAL A 232 2.66 19.23 0.48
C VAL A 232 1.75 19.64 1.65
N GLY A 233 0.44 19.50 1.49
CA GLY A 233 -0.53 19.69 2.57
C GLY A 233 -0.56 18.47 3.48
N VAL A 234 -0.51 18.69 4.80
CA VAL A 234 -0.73 17.67 5.83
C VAL A 234 -2.02 17.98 6.58
N ASP A 235 -2.76 16.98 7.01
CA ASP A 235 -4.06 17.14 7.71
C ASP A 235 -3.95 17.00 9.24
N VAL A 236 -2.84 16.46 9.77
CA VAL A 236 -2.57 16.37 11.21
C VAL A 236 -1.43 17.28 11.66
N ASP A 237 -1.37 17.58 12.95
CA ASP A 237 -0.44 18.54 13.57
C ASP A 237 0.71 17.91 14.35
N ASN A 238 1.02 16.64 14.10
CA ASN A 238 2.10 15.92 14.76
C ASN A 238 2.87 15.02 13.77
N GLY A 239 3.94 14.37 14.24
CA GLY A 239 4.70 13.41 13.45
C GLY A 239 5.84 14.02 12.63
N THR A 240 6.33 13.26 11.66
CA THR A 240 7.45 13.62 10.78
C THR A 240 7.07 13.46 9.32
N LEU A 241 7.22 14.53 8.54
CA LEU A 241 7.14 14.51 7.09
C LEU A 241 8.52 14.20 6.53
N TYR A 242 8.58 13.22 5.63
CA TYR A 242 9.76 12.77 4.89
C TYR A 242 9.59 13.06 3.40
N HIS A 243 10.69 13.30 2.71
CA HIS A 243 10.70 13.39 1.26
C HIS A 243 12.01 12.89 0.65
N VAL A 244 11.90 12.39 -0.58
CA VAL A 244 13.04 12.05 -1.45
C VAL A 244 12.83 12.65 -2.82
N VAL A 245 13.92 13.04 -3.48
CA VAL A 245 13.94 13.58 -4.84
C VAL A 245 14.62 12.57 -5.75
N THR A 246 13.91 12.09 -6.76
CA THR A 246 14.39 11.03 -7.68
C THR A 246 14.19 11.45 -9.13
N THR A 247 14.81 10.72 -10.07
CA THR A 247 14.59 10.87 -11.52
C THR A 247 13.47 9.97 -12.06
N SER A 248 12.81 9.19 -11.17
CA SER A 248 11.80 8.20 -11.50
C SER A 248 10.42 8.69 -11.04
N VAL A 249 9.38 8.42 -11.83
CA VAL A 249 8.00 8.65 -11.38
C VAL A 249 7.46 7.48 -10.55
N THR A 250 8.14 6.33 -10.60
CA THR A 250 7.82 5.16 -9.78
C THR A 250 7.99 5.52 -8.32
N LYS A 251 6.97 5.26 -7.51
CA LYS A 251 6.97 5.62 -6.09
C LYS A 251 7.92 4.70 -5.31
N PRO A 252 8.88 5.24 -4.55
CA PRO A 252 9.58 4.45 -3.54
C PRO A 252 8.60 4.02 -2.44
N THR A 253 8.89 2.90 -1.79
CA THR A 253 8.19 2.44 -0.59
C THR A 253 8.39 3.44 0.57
N ARG A 254 7.49 3.44 1.56
CA ARG A 254 7.60 4.32 2.73
C ARG A 254 8.93 4.16 3.46
N THR A 255 9.39 2.93 3.63
CA THR A 255 10.68 2.61 4.24
C THR A 255 11.86 3.17 3.44
N GLN A 256 11.80 3.11 2.11
CA GLN A 256 12.82 3.74 1.26
C GLN A 256 12.83 5.26 1.46
N ILE A 257 11.67 5.92 1.46
CA ILE A 257 11.58 7.38 1.68
C ILE A 257 12.15 7.78 3.04
N GLN A 258 11.78 7.06 4.11
CA GLN A 258 12.31 7.30 5.46
C GLN A 258 13.82 7.05 5.58
N SER A 259 14.37 6.19 4.72
CA SER A 259 15.81 5.89 4.64
C SER A 259 16.56 6.79 3.64
N GLY A 260 15.87 7.74 2.99
CA GLY A 260 16.47 8.61 1.98
C GLY A 260 16.82 7.90 0.66
N GLN A 261 16.03 6.89 0.28
CA GLN A 261 16.29 6.03 -0.88
C GLN A 261 15.26 6.23 -2.02
N ASP A 262 15.68 5.90 -3.24
CA ASP A 262 14.85 5.82 -4.44
C ASP A 262 14.07 4.49 -4.54
N ASP A 263 13.33 4.31 -5.64
CA ASP A 263 12.50 3.12 -5.89
C ASP A 263 13.32 1.83 -6.08
N ASN A 264 14.63 1.95 -6.32
CA ASN A 264 15.56 0.82 -6.40
C ASN A 264 16.26 0.51 -5.06
N GLY A 265 15.97 1.26 -4.00
CA GLY A 265 16.59 1.08 -2.68
C GLY A 265 18.01 1.63 -2.59
N VAL A 266 18.39 2.51 -3.52
CA VAL A 266 19.68 3.22 -3.52
C VAL A 266 19.46 4.63 -2.97
N ALA A 267 20.51 5.29 -2.45
CA ALA A 267 20.38 6.66 -1.96
C ALA A 267 19.84 7.59 -3.05
N ALA A 268 18.77 8.31 -2.73
CA ALA A 268 18.16 9.27 -3.64
C ALA A 268 19.10 10.48 -3.84
N PRO A 269 19.07 11.14 -5.02
CA PRO A 269 19.81 12.38 -5.28
C PRO A 269 19.70 13.43 -4.17
N ALA A 270 18.51 13.59 -3.58
CA ALA A 270 18.34 14.37 -2.36
C ALA A 270 17.22 13.77 -1.50
N SER A 271 17.30 13.99 -0.19
CA SER A 271 16.28 13.56 0.77
C SER A 271 16.23 14.50 1.96
N GLY A 272 15.12 14.52 2.68
CA GLY A 272 15.02 15.24 3.94
C GLY A 272 13.82 14.82 4.77
N SER A 273 13.76 15.36 5.98
CA SER A 273 12.64 15.16 6.89
C SER A 273 12.44 16.41 7.76
N GLN A 274 11.20 16.67 8.17
CA GLN A 274 10.86 17.73 9.11
C GLN A 274 9.77 17.29 10.08
N THR A 275 9.83 17.79 11.30
CA THR A 275 8.75 17.63 12.28
C THR A 275 7.54 18.47 11.88
N VAL A 276 6.36 17.88 11.99
CA VAL A 276 5.07 18.56 11.80
C VAL A 276 4.51 18.93 13.16
N SER A 277 4.21 20.21 13.36
CA SER A 277 3.64 20.76 14.61
C SER A 277 2.30 21.49 14.41
N SER A 278 1.77 21.45 13.19
CA SER A 278 0.48 22.04 12.81
C SER A 278 0.00 21.42 11.49
N ALA A 279 -1.31 21.29 11.30
CA ALA A 279 -1.86 20.93 9.99
C ALA A 279 -1.62 22.06 8.96
N GLY A 280 -1.77 21.74 7.67
CA GLY A 280 -1.65 22.66 6.54
C GLY A 280 -0.42 22.43 5.67
N THR A 281 -0.12 23.36 4.77
CA THR A 281 1.00 23.21 3.83
C THR A 281 2.35 23.25 4.53
N LYS A 282 3.19 22.25 4.24
CA LYS A 282 4.59 22.17 4.64
C LYS A 282 5.48 22.38 3.44
N GLN A 283 6.53 23.17 3.64
CA GLN A 283 7.53 23.49 2.64
C GLN A 283 8.76 22.64 2.86
N VAL A 284 9.37 22.16 1.78
CA VAL A 284 10.66 21.48 1.78
C VAL A 284 11.59 22.17 0.80
N SER A 285 12.89 22.11 1.05
CA SER A 285 13.92 22.54 0.11
C SER A 285 15.18 21.73 0.32
N GLY A 286 16.06 21.77 -0.68
CA GLY A 286 17.36 21.14 -0.60
C GLY A 286 18.20 21.43 -1.84
N THR A 287 19.40 20.85 -1.83
CA THR A 287 20.42 21.03 -2.87
C THR A 287 21.04 19.68 -3.24
N GLY A 288 22.00 19.67 -4.16
CA GLY A 288 22.74 18.47 -4.56
C GLY A 288 22.21 17.78 -5.83
N LEU A 289 21.29 18.43 -6.55
CA LEU A 289 20.80 17.95 -7.84
C LEU A 289 21.80 18.29 -8.96
N PHE A 290 21.69 17.59 -10.09
CA PHE A 290 22.43 17.94 -11.30
C PHE A 290 21.62 18.90 -12.18
N GLY A 291 22.29 19.86 -12.81
CA GLY A 291 21.67 20.80 -13.74
C GLY A 291 21.08 20.13 -14.97
N GLY A 292 20.01 20.71 -15.51
CA GLY A 292 19.32 20.22 -16.72
C GLY A 292 18.68 18.84 -16.59
N THR A 293 18.40 18.37 -15.37
CA THR A 293 17.86 17.04 -15.10
C THR A 293 16.42 17.15 -14.57
N THR A 294 15.53 16.27 -15.05
CA THR A 294 14.14 16.19 -14.56
C THR A 294 14.05 15.32 -13.32
N TYR A 295 13.36 15.81 -12.31
CA TYR A 295 13.17 15.16 -11.02
C TYR A 295 11.69 15.18 -10.58
N TYR A 296 11.39 14.33 -9.60
CA TYR A 296 10.11 14.24 -8.88
C TYR A 296 10.39 14.26 -7.37
N ILE A 297 9.51 14.87 -6.59
CA ILE A 297 9.55 14.77 -5.12
C ILE A 297 8.48 13.78 -4.67
N HIS A 298 8.88 12.76 -3.92
CA HIS A 298 7.95 11.83 -3.27
C HIS A 298 7.88 12.14 -1.77
N TYR A 299 6.67 12.22 -1.24
CA TYR A 299 6.39 12.59 0.14
C TYR A 299 5.74 11.45 0.91
N GLN A 300 6.10 11.32 2.18
CA GLN A 300 5.47 10.42 3.14
C GLN A 300 5.45 11.08 4.51
N HIS A 301 4.37 10.97 5.26
CA HIS A 301 4.28 11.50 6.62
C HIS A 301 3.90 10.38 7.58
N SER A 302 4.72 10.20 8.61
CA SER A 302 4.52 9.25 9.70
C SER A 302 4.11 9.99 10.97
N ALA A 303 2.94 9.68 11.51
CA ALA A 303 2.35 10.32 12.69
C ALA A 303 1.79 9.29 13.67
N ALA A 304 1.33 9.74 14.84
CA ALA A 304 0.72 8.85 15.84
C ALA A 304 -0.55 8.17 15.31
N GLU A 305 -1.24 8.84 14.39
CA GLU A 305 -2.44 8.38 13.68
C GLU A 305 -2.13 7.37 12.56
N GLY A 306 -0.84 7.15 12.25
CA GLY A 306 -0.39 6.22 11.22
C GLY A 306 0.47 6.88 10.14
N GLU A 307 0.70 6.13 9.07
CA GLU A 307 1.51 6.57 7.93
C GLU A 307 0.67 6.92 6.70
N SER A 308 0.98 8.05 6.08
CA SER A 308 0.35 8.48 4.84
C SER A 308 0.62 7.52 3.68
N LEU A 309 -0.22 7.55 2.66
CA LEU A 309 0.20 7.08 1.33
C LEU A 309 1.36 7.93 0.80
N VAL A 310 2.14 7.35 -0.12
CA VAL A 310 3.16 8.11 -0.85
C VAL A 310 2.49 8.94 -1.94
N VAL A 311 2.66 10.26 -1.87
CA VAL A 311 2.23 11.20 -2.92
C VAL A 311 3.45 11.75 -3.66
N THR A 312 3.28 12.14 -4.92
CA THR A 312 4.39 12.54 -5.80
C THR A 312 4.05 13.84 -6.50
N SER A 313 5.01 14.76 -6.58
CA SER A 313 4.85 16.02 -7.30
C SER A 313 4.75 15.79 -8.81
N ALA A 314 4.33 16.83 -9.54
CA ALA A 314 4.66 16.91 -10.96
C ALA A 314 6.19 16.93 -11.17
N GLY A 315 6.64 16.51 -12.34
CA GLY A 315 8.05 16.58 -12.71
C GLY A 315 8.53 18.02 -12.86
N PHE A 316 9.72 18.32 -12.36
CA PHE A 316 10.38 19.63 -12.50
C PHE A 316 11.80 19.44 -13.04
N THR A 317 12.33 20.40 -13.79
CA THR A 317 13.67 20.31 -14.40
C THR A 317 14.55 21.43 -13.87
N THR A 318 15.72 21.08 -13.35
CA THR A 318 16.72 22.05 -12.87
C THR A 318 17.25 22.90 -14.02
N ALA A 319 17.72 24.11 -13.70
CA ALA A 319 18.36 24.97 -14.70
C ALA A 319 19.58 24.26 -15.30
N ALA A 320 19.81 24.45 -16.60
CA ALA A 320 21.02 23.93 -17.23
C ALA A 320 22.26 24.66 -16.68
N PRO A 321 23.41 23.97 -16.55
CA PRO A 321 24.66 24.64 -16.22
C PRO A 321 24.96 25.76 -17.20
N PRO A 322 25.52 26.89 -16.76
CA PRO A 322 25.97 27.92 -17.69
C PRO A 322 26.98 27.31 -18.66
N PRO A 323 26.93 27.67 -19.96
CA PRO A 323 27.92 27.20 -20.93
C PRO A 323 29.33 27.52 -20.39
N PRO A 324 30.31 26.60 -20.57
CA PRO A 324 31.67 26.88 -20.15
C PRO A 324 32.14 28.18 -20.82
N THR A 325 32.59 29.15 -20.01
CA THR A 325 33.17 30.39 -20.51
C THR A 325 34.45 30.05 -21.26
N VAL A 326 34.39 30.17 -22.59
CA VAL A 326 35.59 30.09 -23.42
C VAL A 326 36.37 31.38 -23.17
N ALA A 327 37.55 31.25 -22.57
CA ALA A 327 38.48 32.37 -22.42
C ALA A 327 38.78 32.94 -23.81
N VAL A 328 38.46 34.22 -24.03
CA VAL A 328 38.82 34.91 -25.26
C VAL A 328 40.35 35.07 -25.26
N PRO A 329 41.07 34.61 -26.30
CA PRO A 329 42.50 34.84 -26.43
C PRO A 329 42.84 36.33 -26.28
N VAL A 330 43.76 36.65 -25.37
CA VAL A 330 44.30 38.01 -25.21
C VAL A 330 45.76 38.04 -25.66
N ASN A 331 46.32 39.23 -25.84
CA ASN A 331 47.73 39.41 -26.22
C ASN A 331 48.11 38.65 -27.50
N LEU A 332 47.26 38.75 -28.53
CA LEU A 332 47.57 38.21 -29.85
C LEU A 332 48.86 38.85 -30.38
N THR A 333 49.88 38.04 -30.55
CA THR A 333 51.18 38.44 -31.10
C THR A 333 51.45 37.64 -32.36
N ALA A 334 52.02 38.31 -33.36
CA ALA A 334 52.52 37.68 -34.57
C ALA A 334 54.05 37.82 -34.59
N THR A 335 54.75 36.70 -34.72
CA THR A 335 56.20 36.66 -34.85
C THR A 335 56.58 35.87 -36.11
N GLN A 336 57.85 35.96 -36.53
CA GLN A 336 58.37 35.24 -37.70
C GLN A 336 57.52 35.42 -38.99
N VAL A 337 57.13 36.67 -39.27
CA VAL A 337 56.30 36.98 -40.45
C VAL A 337 57.15 36.91 -41.73
N THR A 338 56.69 36.13 -42.70
CA THR A 338 57.24 36.02 -44.07
C THR A 338 56.15 36.38 -45.09
N SER A 339 56.47 36.36 -46.38
CA SER A 339 55.48 36.56 -47.45
C SER A 339 54.42 35.45 -47.52
N THR A 340 54.64 34.32 -46.84
CA THR A 340 53.75 33.14 -46.90
C THR A 340 53.35 32.58 -45.53
N SER A 341 53.86 33.11 -44.42
CA SER A 341 53.60 32.56 -43.09
C SER A 341 53.75 33.59 -41.97
N ALA A 342 53.11 33.33 -40.82
CA ALA A 342 53.37 33.98 -39.55
C ALA A 342 53.13 32.98 -38.41
N LEU A 343 53.86 33.12 -37.30
CA LEU A 343 53.60 32.39 -36.07
C LEU A 343 52.73 33.25 -35.16
N LEU A 344 51.54 32.75 -34.82
CA LEU A 344 50.61 33.42 -33.90
C LEU A 344 50.76 32.85 -32.49
N GLY A 345 50.94 33.72 -31.51
CA GLY A 345 50.87 33.41 -30.09
C GLY A 345 49.77 34.22 -29.43
N TRP A 346 49.15 33.67 -28.40
CA TRP A 346 48.19 34.37 -27.56
C TRP A 346 48.26 33.81 -26.15
N GLU A 347 47.76 34.58 -25.19
CA GLU A 347 47.59 34.17 -23.81
C GLU A 347 46.13 33.78 -23.56
N LYS A 348 45.91 32.88 -22.60
CA LYS A 348 44.57 32.56 -22.12
C LYS A 348 44.06 33.77 -21.32
N GLY A 349 42.95 34.36 -21.78
CA GLY A 349 42.24 35.40 -21.03
C GLY A 349 41.55 34.89 -19.77
#